data_AF-G3AWG3-F1
#
_entry.id   AF-G3AWG3-F1
#
_cell.length_a   1.000
_cell.length_b   1.000
_cell.length_c   1.000
_cell.angle_alpha   90.00
_cell.angle_beta   90.00
_cell.angle_gamma   90.00
#
_symmetry.space_group_name_H-M   'P 1'
#
loop_
_entity.id
_entity.type
_entity.pdbx_description
1 polymer ?
#
loop_
_entity_poly.entity_id
_entity_poly.type
_entity_poly.pdbx_seq_one_letter_code
_entity_poly.pdbx_strand_id
1 'polypeptide(L)'
;MSFTFGFSEEDLNGESVGVVTAPTTSSAPPAPATDAVSPKVADISNLLLSLIGTSLSFETACTPNNNIVYKRALYDIKHQVMTEDNEELASLLLADDSDLKKNYYEGGFKVWECSFDMIDELHTNYADANTVVELGSGTSLPSCYVLFHRLTATSTAPLKLILSDFNYEVLRLVTVPNLLINWYVARKQPTASEFRITAEVVAEFETDLAASHVELVLISGSWGERFLQLVQHTAIDLVVTCETIYSLESLPVLSTMVIELVKRTRGAKALVGAKNYYFGVGGSVAEFVRYVKTHSDLEVTVREVSSQLKRSVVEVTQHY
;
A
#
# COMPACT_ATOMS: atom_id res chain seq x y z
N MET A 1 -2.31 14.92 38.11
CA MET A 1 -3.20 13.74 38.03
C MET A 1 -2.34 12.58 37.55
N SER A 2 -1.80 11.82 38.50
CA SER A 2 -1.00 10.62 38.28
C SER A 2 -1.92 9.40 38.31
N PHE A 3 -1.84 8.53 37.32
CA PHE A 3 -2.57 7.26 37.28
C PHE A 3 -1.80 6.20 38.06
N THR A 4 -2.49 5.52 38.99
CA THR A 4 -1.98 4.38 39.77
C THR A 4 -2.87 3.17 39.47
N PHE A 5 -2.27 2.03 39.14
CA PHE A 5 -2.97 0.75 38.98
C PHE A 5 -3.21 0.13 40.36
N GLY A 6 -4.47 -0.19 40.67
CA GLY A 6 -4.83 -0.96 41.86
C GLY A 6 -4.91 -2.44 41.53
N PHE A 7 -3.92 -3.22 41.98
CA PHE A 7 -4.05 -4.66 42.14
C PHE A 7 -4.29 -4.93 43.63
N SER A 8 -5.33 -5.69 43.96
CA SER A 8 -5.62 -6.13 45.33
C SER A 8 -4.83 -7.39 45.67
N GLU A 9 -4.30 -7.48 46.90
CA GLU A 9 -3.46 -8.57 47.42
C GLU A 9 -4.18 -9.92 47.59
N GLU A 10 -5.39 -10.11 47.04
CA GLU A 10 -6.10 -11.41 47.06
C GLU A 10 -5.69 -12.35 45.91
N ASP A 11 -4.94 -11.89 44.91
CA ASP A 11 -4.48 -12.73 43.79
C ASP A 11 -3.20 -13.54 44.09
N LEU A 12 -2.68 -13.44 45.32
CA LEU A 12 -1.42 -14.07 45.75
C LEU A 12 -1.66 -15.07 46.90
N ASN A 13 -2.41 -16.15 46.66
CA ASN A 13 -2.25 -17.42 47.39
C ASN A 13 -2.96 -18.56 46.65
N GLY A 14 -2.17 -19.51 46.14
CA GLY A 14 -2.67 -20.63 45.33
C GLY A 14 -3.14 -21.83 46.14
N GLU A 15 -3.90 -22.73 45.51
CA GLU A 15 -3.92 -24.14 45.85
C GLU A 15 -4.44 -25.06 44.71
N SER A 16 -3.68 -26.15 44.52
CA SER A 16 -3.96 -27.42 43.83
C SER A 16 -4.01 -27.51 42.29
N VAL A 17 -3.01 -28.23 41.78
CA VAL A 17 -2.83 -28.66 40.38
C VAL A 17 -3.77 -29.84 40.09
N GLY A 18 -4.80 -29.61 39.28
CA GLY A 18 -5.57 -30.67 38.64
C GLY A 18 -4.98 -31.00 37.26
N VAL A 19 -4.49 -32.22 37.07
CA VAL A 19 -4.06 -32.73 35.75
C VAL A 19 -5.30 -32.88 34.87
N VAL A 20 -5.51 -31.92 33.97
CA VAL A 20 -6.51 -32.04 32.89
C VAL A 20 -5.79 -32.59 31.66
N THR A 21 -6.04 -33.86 31.36
CA THR A 21 -5.66 -34.51 30.09
C THR A 21 -6.30 -33.76 28.93
N ALA A 22 -5.47 -33.18 28.06
CA ALA A 22 -5.90 -32.52 26.83
C ALA A 22 -6.53 -33.54 25.85
N PRO A 23 -7.71 -33.27 25.27
CA PRO A 23 -8.21 -34.06 24.17
C PRO A 23 -7.43 -33.71 22.91
N THR A 24 -6.78 -34.70 22.31
CA THR A 24 -6.16 -34.62 20.98
C THR A 24 -7.23 -34.52 19.90
N THR A 25 -7.64 -33.31 19.58
CA THR A 25 -8.36 -33.03 18.33
C THR A 25 -7.34 -32.66 17.26
N SER A 26 -7.07 -33.63 16.38
CA SER A 26 -6.50 -33.40 15.05
C SER A 26 -7.47 -32.51 14.25
N SER A 27 -7.35 -31.20 14.36
CA SER A 27 -8.01 -30.27 13.44
C SER A 27 -7.00 -29.89 12.35
N ALA A 28 -7.27 -30.33 11.13
CA ALA A 28 -6.72 -29.70 9.94
C ALA A 28 -6.91 -28.17 10.04
N PRO A 29 -5.98 -27.37 9.48
CA PRO A 29 -6.11 -25.92 9.53
C PRO A 29 -7.48 -25.51 8.95
N PRO A 30 -8.23 -24.63 9.62
CA PRO A 30 -9.49 -24.14 9.09
C PRO A 30 -9.22 -23.51 7.73
N ALA A 31 -10.02 -23.89 6.72
CA ALA A 31 -10.01 -23.22 5.43
C ALA A 31 -10.22 -21.70 5.64
N PRO A 32 -9.47 -20.82 4.95
CA PRO A 32 -9.63 -19.38 5.11
C PRO A 32 -11.07 -18.97 4.76
N ALA A 33 -11.61 -18.09 5.61
CA ALA A 33 -13.00 -17.64 5.60
C ALA A 33 -13.46 -17.08 4.25
N THR A 34 -14.73 -17.33 3.96
CA THR A 34 -15.37 -17.37 2.64
C THR A 34 -15.98 -16.07 2.11
N ASP A 35 -15.40 -14.88 2.39
CA ASP A 35 -15.88 -13.60 1.81
C ASP A 35 -14.74 -12.74 1.22
N ALA A 36 -13.84 -13.35 0.45
CA ALA A 36 -12.82 -12.60 -0.29
C ALA A 36 -13.46 -11.86 -1.49
N VAL A 37 -13.42 -10.52 -1.48
CA VAL A 37 -13.85 -9.68 -2.61
C VAL A 37 -12.97 -10.01 -3.80
N SER A 38 -13.54 -10.61 -4.85
CA SER A 38 -12.76 -11.00 -6.03
C SER A 38 -12.05 -9.77 -6.62
N PRO A 39 -10.73 -9.84 -6.87
CA PRO A 39 -10.00 -8.71 -7.45
C PRO A 39 -10.51 -8.42 -8.86
N LYS A 40 -10.59 -7.14 -9.20
CA LYS A 40 -11.06 -6.63 -10.49
C LYS A 40 -10.16 -5.50 -10.95
N VAL A 41 -9.84 -5.50 -12.25
CA VAL A 41 -9.19 -4.37 -12.89
C VAL A 41 -10.21 -3.24 -13.00
N ALA A 42 -9.89 -2.08 -12.42
CA ALA A 42 -10.70 -0.88 -12.52
C ALA A 42 -10.42 -0.16 -13.83
N ASP A 43 -11.47 0.39 -14.44
CA ASP A 43 -11.37 1.21 -15.63
C ASP A 43 -10.88 2.61 -15.25
N ILE A 44 -9.63 2.92 -15.58
CA ILE A 44 -9.01 4.20 -15.26
C ILE A 44 -9.72 5.38 -15.91
N SER A 45 -10.25 5.22 -17.13
CA SER A 45 -10.96 6.31 -17.81
C SER A 45 -12.25 6.65 -17.08
N ASN A 46 -12.99 5.66 -16.56
CA ASN A 46 -14.16 5.92 -15.72
C ASN A 46 -13.79 6.64 -14.41
N LEU A 47 -12.67 6.25 -13.78
CA LEU A 47 -12.17 6.91 -12.58
C LEU A 47 -11.78 8.38 -12.85
N LEU A 48 -11.08 8.65 -13.96
CA LEU A 48 -10.71 10.00 -14.35
C LEU A 48 -11.92 10.86 -14.71
N LEU A 49 -12.89 10.31 -15.45
CA LEU A 49 -14.14 10.99 -15.76
C LEU A 49 -14.92 11.38 -14.50
N SER A 50 -14.88 10.53 -13.46
CA SER A 50 -15.53 10.83 -12.17
C SER A 50 -14.91 12.03 -11.43
N LEU A 51 -13.69 12.44 -11.79
CA LEU A 51 -13.03 13.60 -11.19
C LEU A 51 -13.39 14.91 -11.88
N ILE A 52 -13.98 14.89 -13.08
CA ILE A 52 -14.28 16.12 -13.84
C ILE A 52 -15.23 17.01 -13.03
N GLY A 53 -14.85 18.28 -12.87
CA GLY A 53 -15.60 19.27 -12.10
C GLY A 53 -15.23 19.35 -10.63
N THR A 54 -14.36 18.45 -10.13
CA THR A 54 -13.76 18.56 -8.79
C THR A 54 -12.57 19.50 -8.81
N SER A 55 -12.26 20.12 -7.67
CA SER A 55 -10.97 20.75 -7.42
C SER A 55 -10.11 19.76 -6.63
N LEU A 56 -8.83 19.66 -6.95
CA LEU A 56 -7.87 18.89 -6.17
C LEU A 56 -6.90 19.85 -5.50
N SER A 57 -6.90 19.84 -4.18
CA SER A 57 -5.86 20.46 -3.37
C SER A 57 -4.81 19.44 -2.96
N PHE A 58 -3.54 19.81 -3.02
CA PHE A 58 -2.42 18.93 -2.72
C PHE A 58 -1.38 19.57 -1.81
N GLU A 59 -0.57 18.72 -1.20
CA GLU A 59 0.50 19.06 -0.28
C GLU A 59 1.81 18.49 -0.81
N THR A 60 2.89 19.26 -0.65
CA THR A 60 4.25 18.78 -0.89
C THR A 60 4.72 18.01 0.33
N ALA A 61 5.08 16.75 0.15
CA ALA A 61 5.73 15.94 1.16
C ALA A 61 7.21 15.73 0.81
N CYS A 62 8.05 15.63 1.83
CA CYS A 62 9.48 15.47 1.70
C CYS A 62 9.92 14.27 2.54
N THR A 63 10.72 13.38 1.96
CA THR A 63 11.30 12.24 2.68
C THR A 63 12.50 12.66 3.55
N PRO A 64 12.98 11.80 4.47
CA PRO A 64 14.22 12.04 5.20
C PRO A 64 15.44 12.34 4.33
N ASN A 65 15.56 11.73 3.14
CA ASN A 65 16.65 12.02 2.20
C ASN A 65 16.35 13.15 1.19
N ASN A 66 15.37 14.01 1.48
CA ASN A 66 14.98 15.17 0.66
C ASN A 66 14.36 14.85 -0.70
N ASN A 67 13.79 13.65 -0.87
CA ASN A 67 12.98 13.33 -2.04
C ASN A 67 11.59 13.96 -1.91
N ILE A 68 11.11 14.56 -3.00
CA ILE A 68 9.82 15.28 -3.02
C ILE A 68 8.75 14.40 -3.66
N VAL A 69 7.56 14.38 -3.05
CA VAL A 69 6.36 13.77 -3.62
C VAL A 69 5.15 14.62 -3.27
N TYR A 70 4.14 14.61 -4.15
CA TYR A 70 2.92 15.38 -3.94
C TYR A 70 1.77 14.45 -3.55
N LYS A 71 0.95 14.87 -2.59
CA LYS A 71 -0.22 14.10 -2.14
C LYS A 71 -1.45 14.97 -2.03
N ARG A 72 -2.61 14.42 -2.38
CA ARG A 72 -3.91 15.04 -2.16
C ARG A 72 -4.09 15.36 -0.68
N ALA A 73 -4.60 16.55 -0.39
CA ALA A 73 -4.85 16.98 0.97
C ALA A 73 -6.00 16.18 1.59
N LEU A 74 -5.88 15.77 2.85
CA LEU A 74 -6.89 14.93 3.49
C LEU A 74 -8.24 15.65 3.63
N TYR A 75 -8.23 16.96 3.86
CA TYR A 75 -9.47 17.76 3.94
C TYR A 75 -10.23 17.77 2.61
N ASP A 76 -9.52 17.69 1.49
CA ASP A 76 -10.11 17.70 0.15
C ASP A 76 -10.86 16.38 -0.12
N ILE A 77 -10.28 15.26 0.29
CA ILE A 77 -10.93 13.94 0.26
C ILE A 77 -12.22 13.98 1.10
N LYS A 78 -12.13 14.50 2.34
CA LYS A 78 -13.30 14.61 3.24
C LYS A 78 -14.40 15.46 2.61
N HIS A 79 -14.05 16.60 2.02
CA HIS A 79 -15.00 17.49 1.37
C HIS A 79 -15.68 16.84 0.16
N GLN A 80 -14.94 16.12 -0.69
CA GLN A 80 -15.52 15.39 -1.82
C GLN A 80 -16.54 14.34 -1.34
N VAL A 81 -16.16 13.52 -0.35
CA VAL A 81 -17.05 12.48 0.19
C VAL A 81 -18.32 13.07 0.81
N MET A 82 -18.21 14.21 1.50
CA MET A 82 -19.37 14.94 2.02
C MET A 82 -20.26 15.49 0.91
N THR A 83 -19.69 15.95 -0.20
CA THR A 83 -20.44 16.50 -1.35
C THR A 83 -21.17 15.39 -2.14
N GLU A 84 -20.64 14.17 -2.12
CA GLU A 84 -21.24 13.00 -2.78
C GLU A 84 -22.31 12.30 -1.92
N ASP A 85 -22.68 12.86 -0.76
CA ASP A 85 -23.66 12.30 0.19
C ASP A 85 -23.41 10.83 0.59
N ASN A 86 -22.12 10.41 0.64
CA ASN A 86 -21.75 9.06 1.06
C ASN A 86 -21.52 9.00 2.58
N GLU A 87 -22.61 8.85 3.34
CA GLU A 87 -22.59 8.86 4.82
C GLU A 87 -21.68 7.78 5.42
N GLU A 88 -21.63 6.59 4.83
CA GLU A 88 -20.84 5.46 5.35
C GLU A 88 -19.33 5.76 5.25
N LEU A 89 -18.90 6.30 4.11
CA LEU A 89 -17.51 6.68 3.88
C LEU A 89 -17.13 7.95 4.65
N ALA A 90 -18.05 8.92 4.76
CA ALA A 90 -17.84 10.11 5.57
C ALA A 90 -17.62 9.75 7.05
N SER A 91 -18.44 8.85 7.58
CA SER A 91 -18.30 8.35 8.95
C SER A 91 -16.94 7.69 9.19
N LEU A 92 -16.47 6.90 8.22
CA LEU A 92 -15.18 6.23 8.28
C LEU A 92 -13.98 7.21 8.24
N LEU A 93 -14.07 8.27 7.45
CA LEU A 93 -13.03 9.31 7.34
C LEU A 93 -12.99 10.27 8.54
N LEU A 94 -14.11 10.39 9.27
CA LEU A 94 -14.25 11.26 10.45
C LEU A 94 -13.99 10.52 11.76
N ALA A 95 -14.04 9.19 11.76
CA ALA A 95 -13.67 8.39 12.92
C ALA A 95 -12.15 8.46 13.14
N ASP A 96 -11.71 9.30 14.07
CA ASP A 96 -10.28 9.42 14.43
C ASP A 96 -9.75 8.18 15.20
N ASP A 97 -10.64 7.30 15.66
CA ASP A 97 -10.32 6.22 16.62
C ASP A 97 -10.09 4.82 16.01
N SER A 98 -10.29 4.62 14.70
CA SER A 98 -10.03 3.32 14.06
C SER A 98 -9.45 3.46 12.65
N ASP A 99 -8.13 3.29 12.52
CA ASP A 99 -7.43 3.29 11.22
C ASP A 99 -7.84 2.12 10.32
N LEU A 100 -8.47 1.08 10.88
CA LEU A 100 -8.80 -0.17 10.21
C LEU A 100 -10.20 -0.66 10.60
N LYS A 101 -11.00 -1.04 9.61
CA LYS A 101 -12.22 -1.85 9.78
C LYS A 101 -12.09 -3.07 8.88
N LYS A 102 -11.69 -4.19 9.47
CA LYS A 102 -11.38 -5.44 8.75
C LYS A 102 -12.38 -5.78 7.64
N ASN A 103 -11.88 -6.10 6.44
CA ASN A 103 -12.66 -6.46 5.24
C ASN A 103 -13.62 -5.37 4.74
N TYR A 104 -13.58 -4.17 5.32
CA TYR A 104 -14.42 -3.04 4.95
C TYR A 104 -13.55 -1.83 4.57
N TYR A 105 -12.50 -1.54 5.34
CA TYR A 105 -11.55 -0.47 5.09
C TYR A 105 -10.20 -0.73 5.76
N GLU A 106 -9.12 -0.67 5.00
CA GLU A 106 -7.76 -1.01 5.47
C GLU A 106 -6.82 0.21 5.49
N GLY A 107 -7.33 1.40 5.83
CA GLY A 107 -6.48 2.55 6.16
C GLY A 107 -5.92 3.37 4.97
N GLY A 108 -6.37 3.10 3.74
CA GLY A 108 -5.79 3.66 2.51
C GLY A 108 -5.90 5.18 2.31
N PHE A 109 -6.71 5.90 3.10
CA PHE A 109 -6.80 7.37 3.03
C PHE A 109 -5.66 8.09 3.76
N LYS A 110 -4.93 7.39 4.64
CA LYS A 110 -3.81 7.97 5.38
C LYS A 110 -2.47 7.60 4.73
N VAL A 111 -1.48 8.45 4.92
CA VAL A 111 -0.09 8.14 4.55
C VAL A 111 0.56 7.44 5.74
N TRP A 112 1.23 6.32 5.47
CA TRP A 112 2.03 5.62 6.45
C TRP A 112 3.51 6.01 6.31
N GLU A 113 4.22 6.10 7.43
CA GLU A 113 5.61 6.60 7.45
C GLU A 113 6.54 5.76 6.56
N CYS A 114 6.32 4.44 6.47
CA CYS A 114 7.12 3.56 5.64
C CYS A 114 7.05 3.90 4.14
N SER A 115 6.02 4.63 3.68
CA SER A 115 5.95 5.10 2.30
C SER A 115 7.09 6.08 1.96
N PHE A 116 7.53 6.89 2.93
CA PHE A 116 8.65 7.81 2.72
C PHE A 116 9.99 7.08 2.73
N ASP A 117 10.16 6.13 3.65
CA ASP A 117 11.34 5.27 3.69
C ASP A 117 11.48 4.48 2.37
N MET A 118 10.35 4.02 1.81
CA MET A 118 10.29 3.34 0.52
C MET A 118 10.71 4.23 -0.65
N ILE A 119 10.29 5.50 -0.66
CA ILE A 119 10.70 6.45 -1.70
C ILE A 119 12.22 6.64 -1.70
N ASP A 120 12.83 6.74 -0.52
CA ASP A 120 14.29 6.88 -0.39
C ASP A 120 15.05 5.66 -0.91
N GLU A 121 14.52 4.46 -0.66
CA GLU A 121 15.06 3.21 -1.21
C GLU A 121 14.88 3.15 -2.73
N LEU A 122 13.72 3.55 -3.25
CA LEU A 122 13.41 3.57 -4.67
C LEU A 122 14.35 4.51 -5.43
N HIS A 123 14.56 5.71 -4.91
CA HIS A 123 15.48 6.69 -5.49
C HIS A 123 16.89 6.14 -5.63
N THR A 124 17.38 5.46 -4.60
CA THR A 124 18.78 5.05 -4.50
C THR A 124 19.07 3.83 -5.36
N ASN A 125 18.17 2.83 -5.34
CA ASN A 125 18.49 1.49 -5.84
C ASN A 125 17.58 1.01 -6.99
N TYR A 126 16.47 1.70 -7.27
CA TYR A 126 15.40 1.20 -8.13
C TYR A 126 14.81 2.22 -9.12
N ALA A 127 15.55 3.30 -9.40
CA ALA A 127 15.12 4.35 -10.33
C ALA A 127 14.81 3.83 -11.76
N ASP A 128 15.45 2.72 -12.16
CA ASP A 128 15.31 2.13 -13.50
C ASP A 128 14.23 1.05 -13.62
N ALA A 129 13.47 0.78 -12.56
CA ALA A 129 12.38 -0.21 -12.62
C ALA A 129 11.32 0.22 -13.65
N ASN A 130 10.93 -0.69 -14.54
CA ASN A 130 9.99 -0.40 -15.62
C ASN A 130 8.62 -1.01 -15.38
N THR A 131 8.53 -2.14 -14.67
CA THR A 131 7.25 -2.70 -14.25
C THR A 131 7.19 -2.85 -12.74
N VAL A 132 6.39 -1.98 -12.11
CA VAL A 132 6.25 -1.91 -10.65
C VAL A 132 4.84 -2.33 -10.25
N VAL A 133 4.74 -3.25 -9.29
CA VAL A 133 3.48 -3.64 -8.64
C VAL A 133 3.46 -3.10 -7.23
N GLU A 134 2.53 -2.21 -6.89
CA GLU A 134 2.32 -1.73 -5.52
C GLU A 134 1.12 -2.46 -4.89
N LEU A 135 1.37 -3.32 -3.92
CA LEU A 135 0.34 -4.04 -3.15
C LEU A 135 -0.08 -3.19 -1.94
N GLY A 136 -1.38 -2.94 -1.79
CA GLY A 136 -1.90 -2.08 -0.71
C GLY A 136 -1.48 -0.64 -0.92
N SER A 137 -1.78 -0.08 -2.08
CA SER A 137 -1.23 1.19 -2.54
C SER A 137 -1.69 2.38 -1.69
N GLY A 138 -2.92 2.39 -1.18
CA GLY A 138 -3.41 3.53 -0.39
C GLY A 138 -3.24 4.86 -1.14
N THR A 139 -2.42 5.74 -0.56
CA THR A 139 -2.03 7.03 -1.16
C THR A 139 -1.04 6.91 -2.33
N SER A 140 -0.45 5.75 -2.57
CA SER A 140 0.42 5.41 -3.71
C SER A 140 1.66 6.30 -3.85
N LEU A 141 2.15 6.88 -2.75
CA LEU A 141 3.31 7.79 -2.82
C LEU A 141 4.55 7.16 -3.47
N PRO A 142 4.91 5.88 -3.20
CA PRO A 142 6.01 5.22 -3.90
C PRO A 142 5.83 5.24 -5.43
N SER A 143 4.66 4.84 -5.94
CA SER A 143 4.39 4.86 -7.38
C SER A 143 4.23 6.25 -7.97
N CYS A 144 3.70 7.21 -7.20
CA CYS A 144 3.65 8.62 -7.59
C CYS A 144 5.05 9.19 -7.78
N TYR A 145 5.98 8.84 -6.91
CA TYR A 145 7.39 9.21 -7.02
C TYR A 145 8.02 8.62 -8.30
N VAL A 146 7.82 7.33 -8.55
CA VAL A 146 8.30 6.66 -9.78
C VAL A 146 7.73 7.33 -11.03
N LEU A 147 6.42 7.63 -11.04
CA LEU A 147 5.76 8.33 -12.14
C LEU A 147 6.36 9.72 -12.36
N PHE A 148 6.49 10.52 -11.30
CA PHE A 148 7.04 11.87 -11.38
C PHE A 148 8.45 11.86 -11.97
N HIS A 149 9.31 10.96 -11.48
CA HIS A 149 10.67 10.80 -11.99
C HIS A 149 10.69 10.34 -13.45
N ARG A 150 9.81 9.43 -13.86
CA ARG A 150 9.69 9.01 -15.26
C ARG A 150 9.31 10.18 -16.18
N LEU A 151 8.35 11.00 -15.77
CA LEU A 151 7.86 12.14 -16.57
C LEU A 151 8.87 13.29 -16.67
N THR A 152 9.77 13.41 -15.69
CA THR A 152 10.79 14.47 -15.63
C THR A 152 12.17 14.01 -16.13
N ALA A 153 12.42 12.72 -16.22
CA ALA A 153 13.65 12.15 -16.77
C ALA A 153 13.65 12.16 -18.30
N THR A 154 14.83 11.90 -18.89
CA THR A 154 15.02 11.72 -20.33
C THR A 154 14.77 10.29 -20.81
N SER A 155 14.42 9.37 -19.90
CA SER A 155 14.20 7.97 -20.22
C SER A 155 12.97 7.79 -21.11
N THR A 156 13.13 7.04 -22.20
CA THR A 156 12.06 6.64 -23.11
C THR A 156 11.60 5.20 -22.90
N ALA A 157 12.14 4.53 -21.89
CA ALA A 157 11.70 3.17 -21.55
C ALA A 157 10.21 3.19 -21.20
N PRO A 158 9.46 2.13 -21.50
CA PRO A 158 8.09 2.00 -21.04
C PRO A 158 8.06 1.89 -19.51
N LEU A 159 7.03 2.45 -18.89
CA LEU A 159 6.74 2.29 -17.46
C LEU A 159 5.36 1.69 -17.30
N LYS A 160 5.23 0.63 -16.52
CA LYS A 160 3.97 0.01 -16.15
C LYS A 160 3.83 0.01 -14.64
N LEU A 161 2.83 0.72 -14.14
CA LEU A 161 2.49 0.76 -12.72
C LEU A 161 1.20 -0.04 -12.49
N ILE A 162 1.29 -1.09 -11.69
CA ILE A 162 0.14 -1.90 -11.27
C ILE A 162 -0.13 -1.58 -9.80
N LEU A 163 -1.23 -0.90 -9.53
CA LEU A 163 -1.56 -0.39 -8.19
C LEU A 163 -2.77 -1.14 -7.66
N SER A 164 -2.62 -1.75 -6.50
CA SER A 164 -3.67 -2.56 -5.90
C SER A 164 -4.05 -2.06 -4.53
N ASP A 165 -5.35 -1.91 -4.31
CA ASP A 165 -5.90 -1.69 -2.97
C ASP A 165 -7.11 -2.59 -2.74
N PHE A 166 -7.40 -2.95 -1.49
CA PHE A 166 -8.60 -3.71 -1.18
C PHE A 166 -9.86 -2.89 -1.53
N ASN A 167 -9.82 -1.58 -1.31
CA ASN A 167 -10.96 -0.69 -1.45
C ASN A 167 -10.94 0.05 -2.80
N TYR A 168 -11.97 -0.16 -3.62
CA TYR A 168 -12.17 0.62 -4.86
C TYR A 168 -12.23 2.14 -4.60
N GLU A 169 -12.87 2.55 -3.51
CA GLU A 169 -12.96 3.97 -3.12
C GLU A 169 -11.59 4.60 -2.83
N VAL A 170 -10.62 3.83 -2.33
CA VAL A 170 -9.25 4.32 -2.13
C VAL A 170 -8.60 4.60 -3.49
N LEU A 171 -8.79 3.70 -4.46
CA LEU A 171 -8.30 3.93 -5.82
C LEU A 171 -8.92 5.20 -6.44
N ARG A 172 -10.25 5.37 -6.30
CA ARG A 172 -11.01 6.49 -6.87
C ARG A 172 -10.69 7.83 -6.23
N LEU A 173 -10.63 7.89 -4.90
CA LEU A 173 -10.53 9.14 -4.16
C LEU A 173 -9.10 9.53 -3.82
N VAL A 174 -8.14 8.60 -3.89
CA VAL A 174 -6.77 8.84 -3.41
C VAL A 174 -5.73 8.46 -4.45
N THR A 175 -5.67 7.19 -4.84
CA THR A 175 -4.60 6.67 -5.71
C THR A 175 -4.59 7.39 -7.06
N VAL A 176 -5.71 7.40 -7.78
CA VAL A 176 -5.80 8.07 -9.10
C VAL A 176 -5.61 9.58 -9.00
N PRO A 177 -6.27 10.30 -8.06
CA PRO A 177 -5.99 11.71 -7.83
C PRO A 177 -4.52 12.02 -7.55
N ASN A 178 -3.82 11.20 -6.76
CA ASN A 178 -2.39 11.41 -6.49
C ASN A 178 -1.51 11.23 -7.72
N LEU A 179 -1.79 10.23 -8.56
CA LEU A 179 -1.08 10.07 -9.84
C LEU A 179 -1.29 11.29 -10.75
N LEU A 180 -2.54 11.77 -10.84
CA LEU A 180 -2.89 12.95 -11.63
C LEU A 180 -2.21 14.22 -11.09
N ILE A 181 -2.17 14.41 -9.77
CA ILE A 181 -1.45 15.52 -9.11
C ILE A 181 0.03 15.48 -9.48
N ASN A 182 0.70 14.33 -9.34
CA ASN A 182 2.14 14.23 -9.60
C ASN A 182 2.46 14.46 -11.09
N TRP A 183 1.62 13.95 -12.00
CA TRP A 183 1.72 14.29 -13.42
C TRP A 183 1.53 15.80 -13.67
N TYR A 184 0.49 16.39 -13.07
CA TYR A 184 0.16 17.80 -13.26
C TYR A 184 1.31 18.68 -12.80
N VAL A 185 1.91 18.39 -11.64
CA VAL A 185 3.07 19.14 -11.15
C VAL A 185 4.29 18.94 -12.05
N ALA A 186 4.57 17.70 -12.49
CA ALA A 186 5.69 17.41 -13.38
C ALA A 186 5.61 18.17 -14.72
N ARG A 187 4.40 18.31 -15.29
CA ARG A 187 4.19 18.91 -16.61
C ARG A 187 3.86 20.40 -16.59
N LYS A 188 3.06 20.84 -15.62
CA LYS A 188 2.49 22.19 -15.59
C LYS A 188 3.23 23.13 -14.64
N GLN A 189 4.01 22.59 -13.70
CA GLN A 189 4.77 23.35 -12.70
C GLN A 189 3.91 24.47 -12.07
N PRO A 190 2.76 24.13 -11.46
CA PRO A 190 1.83 25.13 -10.96
C PRO A 190 2.43 25.94 -9.82
N THR A 191 2.02 27.20 -9.71
CA THR A 191 2.40 28.07 -8.58
C THR A 191 1.48 27.92 -7.37
N ALA A 192 0.28 27.38 -7.57
CA ALA A 192 -0.70 27.10 -6.53
C ALA A 192 -0.80 25.59 -6.27
N SER A 193 -1.08 25.23 -5.01
CA SER A 193 -1.28 23.83 -4.60
C SER A 193 -2.72 23.33 -4.76
N GLU A 194 -3.45 23.90 -5.73
CA GLU A 194 -4.82 23.54 -6.06
C GLU A 194 -5.06 23.72 -7.56
N PHE A 195 -5.82 22.81 -8.17
CA PHE A 195 -6.28 22.96 -9.55
C PHE A 195 -7.63 22.26 -9.78
N ARG A 196 -8.40 22.77 -10.74
CA ARG A 196 -9.69 22.21 -11.12
C ARG A 196 -9.50 21.16 -12.21
N ILE A 197 -10.15 20.00 -12.05
CA ILE A 197 -10.15 18.95 -13.05
C ILE A 197 -11.21 19.26 -14.11
N THR A 198 -10.76 19.42 -15.35
CA THR A 198 -11.61 19.59 -16.52
C THR A 198 -11.44 18.41 -17.49
N ALA A 199 -12.32 18.31 -18.48
CA ALA A 199 -12.20 17.29 -19.52
C ALA A 199 -10.87 17.42 -20.30
N GLU A 200 -10.40 18.66 -20.48
CA GLU A 200 -9.11 18.94 -21.13
C GLU A 200 -7.94 18.44 -20.29
N VAL A 201 -7.95 18.65 -18.98
CA VAL A 201 -6.90 18.13 -18.07
C VAL A 201 -6.84 16.60 -18.12
N VAL A 202 -7.99 15.92 -18.12
CA VAL A 202 -8.06 14.46 -18.24
C VAL A 202 -7.53 13.99 -19.59
N ALA A 203 -7.94 14.62 -20.69
CA ALA A 203 -7.48 14.25 -22.03
C ALA A 203 -5.97 14.48 -22.21
N GLU A 204 -5.43 15.57 -21.65
CA GLU A 204 -4.00 15.85 -21.64
C GLU A 204 -3.23 14.80 -20.82
N PHE A 205 -3.74 14.40 -19.66
CA PHE A 205 -3.15 13.33 -18.84
C PHE A 205 -3.05 12.03 -19.62
N GLU A 206 -4.16 11.55 -20.19
CA GLU A 206 -4.18 10.29 -20.95
C GLU A 206 -3.26 10.34 -22.18
N THR A 207 -3.28 11.46 -22.91
CA THR A 207 -2.43 11.66 -24.10
C THR A 207 -0.94 11.66 -23.73
N ASP A 208 -0.58 12.35 -22.64
CA ASP A 208 0.81 12.47 -22.23
C ASP A 208 1.37 11.17 -21.62
N LEU A 209 0.55 10.41 -20.87
CA LEU A 209 0.94 9.09 -20.41
C LEU A 209 1.21 8.15 -21.60
N ALA A 210 0.34 8.14 -22.61
CA ALA A 210 0.54 7.35 -23.81
C ALA A 210 1.81 7.77 -24.58
N ALA A 211 2.03 9.08 -24.74
CA ALA A 211 3.22 9.62 -25.39
C ALA A 211 4.52 9.31 -24.62
N SER A 212 4.42 9.17 -23.30
CA SER A 212 5.54 8.83 -22.40
C SER A 212 5.70 7.33 -22.18
N HIS A 213 4.94 6.49 -22.89
CA HIS A 213 4.91 5.03 -22.73
C HIS A 213 4.64 4.59 -21.28
N VAL A 214 3.77 5.32 -20.58
CA VAL A 214 3.32 5.00 -19.23
C VAL A 214 1.97 4.28 -19.29
N GLU A 215 1.89 3.10 -18.69
CA GLU A 215 0.68 2.31 -18.51
C GLU A 215 0.33 2.22 -17.02
N LEU A 216 -0.92 2.53 -16.69
CA LEU A 216 -1.45 2.42 -15.33
C LEU A 216 -2.50 1.31 -15.29
N VAL A 217 -2.33 0.35 -14.37
CA VAL A 217 -3.28 -0.74 -14.14
C VAL A 217 -3.73 -0.68 -12.68
N LEU A 218 -5.04 -0.56 -12.47
CA LEU A 218 -5.62 -0.39 -11.14
C LEU A 218 -6.40 -1.65 -10.77
N ILE A 219 -6.14 -2.24 -9.59
CA ILE A 219 -6.79 -3.49 -9.17
C ILE A 219 -7.40 -3.32 -7.79
N SER A 220 -8.73 -3.32 -7.71
CA SER A 220 -9.46 -3.31 -6.44
C SER A 220 -9.83 -4.73 -6.00
N GLY A 221 -9.71 -5.04 -4.72
CA GLY A 221 -10.21 -6.27 -4.10
C GLY A 221 -9.13 -7.09 -3.40
N SER A 222 -9.47 -8.32 -3.01
CA SER A 222 -8.58 -9.19 -2.24
C SER A 222 -7.36 -9.64 -3.03
N TRP A 223 -6.21 -9.66 -2.35
CA TRP A 223 -5.04 -10.39 -2.81
C TRP A 223 -5.30 -11.90 -2.87
N GLY A 224 -4.45 -12.62 -3.60
CA GLY A 224 -4.46 -14.07 -3.70
C GLY A 224 -4.45 -14.56 -5.15
N GLU A 225 -4.84 -15.82 -5.35
CA GLU A 225 -4.70 -16.52 -6.63
C GLU A 225 -5.39 -15.81 -7.81
N ARG A 226 -6.58 -15.25 -7.59
CA ARG A 226 -7.27 -14.50 -8.66
C ARG A 226 -6.52 -13.22 -9.04
N PHE A 227 -5.87 -12.55 -8.10
CA PHE A 227 -5.02 -11.39 -8.40
C PHE A 227 -3.82 -11.85 -9.23
N LEU A 228 -3.16 -12.92 -8.80
CA LEU A 228 -2.04 -13.53 -9.49
C LEU A 228 -2.39 -13.90 -10.93
N GLN A 229 -3.62 -14.32 -11.22
CA GLN A 229 -4.11 -14.58 -12.57
C GLN A 229 -4.27 -13.29 -13.40
N LEU A 230 -4.66 -12.17 -12.81
CA LEU A 230 -4.77 -10.88 -13.53
C LEU A 230 -3.40 -10.38 -14.02
N VAL A 231 -2.32 -10.68 -13.30
CA VAL A 231 -0.96 -10.23 -13.63
C VAL A 231 -0.07 -11.35 -14.19
N GLN A 232 -0.64 -12.50 -14.55
CA GLN A 232 0.13 -13.71 -14.92
C GLN A 232 0.99 -13.56 -16.19
N HIS A 233 0.63 -12.64 -17.09
CA HIS A 233 1.35 -12.40 -18.34
C HIS A 233 2.23 -11.15 -18.28
N THR A 234 2.40 -10.57 -17.10
CA THR A 234 3.22 -9.38 -16.89
C THR A 234 4.57 -9.76 -16.30
N ALA A 235 5.65 -9.41 -16.99
CA ALA A 235 6.99 -9.48 -16.42
C ALA A 235 7.18 -8.33 -15.43
N ILE A 236 7.39 -8.64 -14.16
CA ILE A 236 7.46 -7.66 -13.07
C ILE A 236 8.91 -7.49 -12.67
N ASP A 237 9.39 -6.25 -12.63
CA ASP A 237 10.75 -5.93 -12.18
C ASP A 237 10.77 -5.75 -10.65
N LEU A 238 9.74 -5.08 -10.12
CA LEU A 238 9.70 -4.66 -8.72
C LEU A 238 8.30 -4.82 -8.13
N VAL A 239 8.23 -5.45 -6.97
CA VAL A 239 7.05 -5.44 -6.10
C VAL A 239 7.33 -4.49 -4.94
N VAL A 240 6.40 -3.59 -4.65
CA VAL A 240 6.49 -2.64 -3.54
C VAL A 240 5.27 -2.83 -2.65
N THR A 241 5.46 -2.79 -1.34
CA THR A 241 4.35 -2.72 -0.39
C THR A 241 4.79 -2.04 0.90
N CYS A 242 3.91 -1.22 1.47
CA CYS A 242 4.19 -0.38 2.61
C CYS A 242 3.12 -0.59 3.69
N GLU A 243 3.52 -1.02 4.87
CA GLU A 243 2.66 -1.17 6.05
C GLU A 243 1.47 -2.13 5.84
N THR A 244 1.73 -3.25 5.19
CA THR A 244 0.72 -4.26 4.80
C THR A 244 0.88 -5.60 5.53
N ILE A 245 1.96 -5.77 6.30
CA ILE A 245 2.23 -6.99 7.10
C ILE A 245 1.78 -6.87 8.57
N TYR A 246 0.88 -5.92 8.88
CA TYR A 246 0.46 -5.63 10.26
C TYR A 246 -0.45 -6.69 10.89
N SER A 247 -1.20 -7.44 10.08
CA SER A 247 -2.17 -8.43 10.56
C SER A 247 -1.65 -9.84 10.37
N LEU A 248 -1.67 -10.64 11.44
CA LEU A 248 -1.30 -12.06 11.39
C LEU A 248 -2.18 -12.89 10.44
N GLU A 249 -3.40 -12.43 10.18
CA GLU A 249 -4.36 -13.12 9.32
C GLU A 249 -4.07 -12.90 7.83
N SER A 250 -3.73 -11.66 7.43
CA SER A 250 -3.42 -11.34 6.03
C SER A 250 -1.95 -11.56 5.67
N LEU A 251 -1.05 -11.62 6.66
CA LEU A 251 0.39 -11.82 6.46
C LEU A 251 0.71 -13.05 5.60
N PRO A 252 0.12 -14.24 5.80
CA PRO A 252 0.36 -15.39 4.93
C PRO A 252 -0.02 -15.14 3.47
N VAL A 253 -1.17 -14.48 3.24
CA VAL A 253 -1.67 -14.19 1.89
C VAL A 253 -0.72 -13.22 1.19
N LEU A 254 -0.38 -12.10 1.83
CA LEU A 254 0.55 -11.12 1.29
C LEU A 254 1.95 -11.69 1.07
N SER A 255 2.46 -12.49 2.02
CA SER A 255 3.78 -13.12 1.88
C SER A 255 3.81 -14.09 0.70
N THR A 256 2.73 -14.85 0.50
CA THR A 256 2.56 -15.70 -0.69
C THR A 256 2.53 -14.86 -1.97
N MET A 257 1.82 -13.74 -1.99
CA MET A 257 1.83 -12.82 -3.13
C MET A 257 3.25 -12.37 -3.48
N VAL A 258 4.02 -11.90 -2.49
CA VAL A 258 5.40 -11.45 -2.69
C VAL A 258 6.26 -12.58 -3.26
N ILE A 259 6.20 -13.77 -2.67
CA ILE A 259 6.96 -14.94 -3.13
C ILE A 259 6.62 -15.27 -4.59
N GLU A 260 5.33 -15.38 -4.92
CA GLU A 260 4.88 -15.77 -6.26
C GLU A 260 5.23 -14.72 -7.32
N LEU A 261 5.07 -13.43 -7.00
CA LEU A 261 5.42 -12.35 -7.92
C LEU A 261 6.94 -12.28 -8.17
N VAL A 262 7.76 -12.43 -7.13
CA VAL A 262 9.23 -12.46 -7.27
C VAL A 262 9.70 -13.70 -8.04
N LYS A 263 9.08 -14.87 -7.85
CA LYS A 263 9.47 -16.09 -8.57
C LYS A 263 9.14 -16.07 -10.07
N ARG A 264 8.15 -15.30 -10.49
CA ARG A 264 7.65 -15.30 -11.89
C ARG A 264 8.62 -14.72 -12.89
N THR A 265 9.39 -13.71 -12.51
CA THR A 265 10.29 -13.00 -13.42
C THR A 265 11.71 -13.08 -12.88
N ARG A 266 12.62 -13.64 -13.69
CA ARG A 266 14.04 -13.64 -13.33
C ARG A 266 14.53 -12.20 -13.25
N GLY A 267 15.21 -11.83 -12.17
CA GLY A 267 15.59 -10.43 -11.94
C GLY A 267 14.66 -9.69 -10.98
N ALA A 268 13.44 -10.19 -10.77
CA ALA A 268 12.45 -9.51 -9.95
C ALA A 268 12.88 -9.42 -8.49
N LYS A 269 12.47 -8.32 -7.86
CA LYS A 269 12.69 -8.08 -6.43
C LYS A 269 11.40 -7.59 -5.77
N ALA A 270 11.32 -7.73 -4.46
CA ALA A 270 10.28 -7.09 -3.67
C ALA A 270 10.87 -6.25 -2.54
N LEU A 271 10.26 -5.10 -2.29
CA LEU A 271 10.53 -4.22 -1.17
C LEU A 271 9.30 -4.13 -0.29
N VAL A 272 9.47 -4.43 1.00
CA VAL A 272 8.43 -4.40 2.02
C VAL A 272 8.85 -3.42 3.10
N GLY A 273 8.25 -2.23 3.09
CA GLY A 273 8.43 -1.23 4.15
C GLY A 273 7.46 -1.48 5.28
N ALA A 274 7.94 -1.68 6.51
CA ALA A 274 7.07 -1.97 7.64
C ALA A 274 7.65 -1.54 8.98
N LYS A 275 6.76 -1.34 9.96
CA LYS A 275 7.16 -1.27 11.38
C LYS A 275 7.68 -2.64 11.81
N ASN A 276 8.70 -2.65 12.65
CA ASN A 276 9.27 -3.90 13.15
C ASN A 276 8.24 -4.69 13.96
N TYR A 277 7.34 -4.00 14.67
CA TYR A 277 6.28 -4.61 15.48
C TYR A 277 4.98 -3.78 15.42
N TYR A 278 3.85 -4.48 15.28
CA TYR A 278 2.52 -3.89 15.35
C TYR A 278 1.79 -4.36 16.62
N PHE A 279 1.64 -3.46 17.60
CA PHE A 279 0.94 -3.78 18.85
C PHE A 279 -0.56 -4.04 18.59
N GLY A 280 -1.13 -5.03 19.27
CA GLY A 280 -2.55 -5.41 19.17
C GLY A 280 -2.89 -6.37 18.04
N VAL A 281 -2.45 -6.10 16.80
CA VAL A 281 -2.73 -6.92 15.60
C VAL A 281 -1.69 -8.03 15.34
N GLY A 282 -0.49 -7.91 15.92
CA GLY A 282 0.48 -8.99 16.06
C GLY A 282 1.42 -9.23 14.87
N GLY A 283 1.20 -8.60 13.71
CA GLY A 283 2.13 -8.67 12.59
C GLY A 283 3.49 -8.06 12.92
N SER A 284 4.53 -8.49 12.20
CA SER A 284 5.89 -7.97 12.36
C SER A 284 6.78 -8.32 11.17
N VAL A 285 7.89 -7.59 11.03
CA VAL A 285 8.96 -7.90 10.08
C VAL A 285 9.52 -9.30 10.34
N ALA A 286 9.69 -9.69 11.60
CA ALA A 286 10.21 -11.01 11.97
C ALA A 286 9.30 -12.15 11.47
N GLU A 287 7.99 -11.99 11.61
CA GLU A 287 7.00 -12.97 11.16
C GLU A 287 6.95 -13.07 9.63
N PHE A 288 7.04 -11.94 8.93
CA PHE A 288 7.15 -11.92 7.46
C PHE A 288 8.41 -12.65 6.97
N VAL A 289 9.58 -12.30 7.52
CA VAL A 289 10.86 -12.93 7.16
C VAL A 289 10.82 -14.44 7.43
N ARG A 290 10.26 -14.85 8.57
CA ARG A 290 10.08 -16.26 8.92
C ARG A 290 9.19 -16.97 7.91
N TYR A 291 8.08 -16.35 7.50
CA TYR A 291 7.18 -16.92 6.50
C TYR A 291 7.89 -17.13 5.17
N VAL A 292 8.57 -16.10 4.63
CA VAL A 292 9.26 -16.19 3.34
C VAL A 292 10.33 -17.27 3.34
N LYS A 293 11.16 -17.33 4.38
CA LYS A 293 12.21 -18.36 4.52
C LYS A 293 11.68 -19.78 4.70
N THR A 294 10.46 -19.93 5.20
CA THR A 294 9.83 -21.25 5.40
C THR A 294 9.19 -21.76 4.10
N HIS A 295 8.72 -20.88 3.22
CA HIS A 295 7.91 -21.23 2.05
C HIS A 295 8.62 -20.97 0.71
N SER A 296 9.87 -20.53 0.73
CA SER A 296 10.65 -20.27 -0.47
C SER A 296 12.15 -20.29 -0.21
N ASP A 297 12.91 -20.54 -1.27
CA ASP A 297 14.37 -20.38 -1.30
C ASP A 297 14.76 -18.95 -1.74
N LEU A 298 13.96 -17.94 -1.39
CA LEU A 298 14.27 -16.55 -1.71
C LEU A 298 15.20 -15.97 -0.65
N GLU A 299 16.14 -15.13 -1.08
CA GLU A 299 17.01 -14.37 -0.19
C GLU A 299 16.23 -13.19 0.41
N VAL A 300 16.41 -12.96 1.71
CA VAL A 300 15.73 -11.90 2.44
C VAL A 300 16.76 -11.06 3.20
N THR A 301 16.87 -9.80 2.82
CA THR A 301 17.73 -8.79 3.47
C THR A 301 16.86 -7.78 4.22
N VAL A 302 17.21 -7.47 5.47
CA VAL A 302 16.48 -6.51 6.30
C VAL A 302 17.38 -5.31 6.57
N ARG A 303 16.89 -4.10 6.25
CA ARG A 303 17.58 -2.83 6.53
C ARG A 303 16.73 -2.00 7.49
N GLU A 304 17.26 -1.74 8.69
CA GLU A 304 16.57 -0.86 9.65
C GLU A 304 16.69 0.61 9.22
N VAL A 305 15.60 1.36 9.37
CA VAL A 305 15.54 2.80 9.08
C VAL A 305 15.68 3.58 10.37
N SER A 306 16.57 4.57 10.39
CA SER A 306 16.79 5.44 11.54
C SER A 306 15.56 6.31 11.80
N SER A 307 14.77 5.94 12.81
CA SER A 307 13.51 6.63 13.15
C SER A 307 13.13 6.39 14.62
N GLN A 308 12.17 7.17 15.15
CA GLN A 308 11.76 7.08 16.56
C GLN A 308 11.08 5.75 16.89
N LEU A 309 10.26 5.24 15.97
CA LEU A 309 9.71 3.88 16.02
C LEU A 309 10.56 3.00 15.12
N LYS A 310 10.94 1.80 15.56
CA LYS A 310 11.76 0.91 14.73
C LYS A 310 10.99 0.47 13.49
N ARG A 311 11.44 0.92 12.32
CA ARG A 311 10.93 0.52 10.99
C ARG A 311 12.06 -0.13 10.19
N SER A 312 11.69 -0.96 9.23
CA SER A 312 12.63 -1.60 8.32
C SER A 312 12.09 -1.63 6.90
N VAL A 313 13.02 -1.61 5.95
CA VAL A 313 12.78 -2.03 4.57
C VAL A 313 13.33 -3.45 4.42
N VAL A 314 12.47 -4.39 4.06
CA VAL A 314 12.83 -5.77 3.77
C VAL A 314 12.89 -5.95 2.27
N GLU A 315 14.00 -6.47 1.78
CA GLU A 315 14.24 -6.78 0.39
C GLU A 315 14.20 -8.30 0.18
N VAL A 316 13.41 -8.76 -0.78
CA VAL A 316 13.27 -10.18 -1.14
C VAL A 316 13.72 -10.37 -2.58
N THR A 317 14.63 -11.32 -2.83
CA THR A 317 15.22 -11.56 -4.15
C THR A 317 15.43 -13.05 -4.44
N GLN A 318 15.58 -13.40 -5.72
CA GLN A 318 16.00 -14.75 -6.11
C GLN A 318 17.50 -14.95 -5.82
N HIS A 319 17.91 -16.18 -5.48
CA HIS A 319 19.33 -16.52 -5.46
C HIS A 319 19.92 -16.44 -6.88
N TYR A 320 21.07 -15.77 -7.02
CA TYR A 320 21.82 -15.64 -8.27
C TYR A 320 23.11 -16.43 -8.26
#